data_AF-A0A537RJ79-F1
#
_entry.id   AF-A0A537RJ79-F1
#
_cell.length_a   1.000
_cell.length_b   1.000
_cell.length_c   1.000
_cell.angle_alpha   90.00
_cell.angle_beta   90.00
_cell.angle_gamma   90.00
#
_symmetry.space_group_name_H-M   'P 1'
#
loop_
_entity.id
_entity.type
_entity.pdbx_description
1 polymer ?
#
loop_
_entity_poly.entity_id
_entity_poly.type
_entity_poly.pdbx_seq_one_letter_code
_entity_poly.pdbx_strand_id
1 'polypeptide(L)'
;MGAKVPFWDSRDEFGDTNLLVSTPEQGASHARALGPHYMLLLRRHGASLAGKSLRECVFRSIYSTRNAELQLRAMAIGAPGPLSPGEMEKCGGHNLGPRGVERAWEYWVTRLQKAEAMWGAAGLPRLKDLGKLARPQTAGMGAARSATARAKSRGGAKRRQ
;
A
#
# COMPACT_ATOMS: atom_id res chain seq x y z
N MET A 1 -0.23 -2.91 -6.22
CA MET A 1 0.84 -3.86 -5.88
C MET A 1 2.17 -3.60 -6.64
N GLY A 2 2.41 -2.40 -7.19
CA GLY A 2 3.62 -2.16 -8.01
C GLY A 2 3.63 -3.00 -9.30
N ALA A 3 4.67 -2.87 -10.12
CA ALA A 3 4.81 -3.62 -11.37
C ALA A 3 5.24 -5.09 -11.15
N LYS A 4 5.93 -5.36 -10.05
CA LYS A 4 6.45 -6.68 -9.67
C LYS A 4 6.35 -6.84 -8.16
N VAL A 5 5.94 -8.03 -7.73
CA VAL A 5 6.01 -8.47 -6.34
C VAL A 5 7.04 -9.59 -6.26
N PRO A 6 8.22 -9.37 -5.66
CA PRO A 6 9.20 -10.43 -5.47
C PRO A 6 8.71 -11.54 -4.54
N PHE A 7 9.33 -12.71 -4.65
CA PHE A 7 9.18 -13.82 -3.73
C PHE A 7 10.50 -14.06 -3.00
N TRP A 8 10.39 -14.45 -1.73
CA TRP A 8 11.49 -14.94 -0.92
C TRP A 8 11.15 -16.31 -0.36
N ASP A 9 12.12 -17.22 -0.41
CA ASP A 9 12.04 -18.54 0.20
C ASP A 9 13.24 -18.69 1.13
N SER A 10 13.01 -18.89 2.42
CA SER A 10 14.08 -19.12 3.39
C SER A 10 14.93 -20.34 3.01
N ARG A 11 14.36 -21.30 2.28
CA ARG A 11 15.06 -22.51 1.87
C ARG A 11 16.24 -22.24 0.94
N ASP A 12 16.17 -21.19 0.14
CA ASP A 12 17.19 -20.87 -0.86
C ASP A 12 18.56 -20.60 -0.23
N GLU A 13 18.59 -20.03 0.99
CA GLU A 13 19.82 -19.70 1.71
C GLU A 13 20.01 -20.48 3.01
N PHE A 14 18.94 -21.04 3.60
CA PHE A 14 18.97 -21.62 4.96
C PHE A 14 18.43 -23.06 5.06
N GLY A 15 18.07 -23.69 3.94
CA GLY A 15 17.55 -25.06 3.94
C GLY A 15 16.18 -25.20 4.62
N ASP A 16 15.95 -26.30 5.32
CA ASP A 16 14.69 -26.48 6.03
C ASP A 16 14.64 -25.61 7.30
N THR A 17 13.64 -24.72 7.36
CA THR A 17 13.41 -23.79 8.47
C THR A 17 12.00 -23.95 9.04
N ASN A 18 11.73 -23.32 10.18
CA ASN A 18 10.37 -23.17 10.72
C ASN A 18 9.58 -22.02 10.04
N LEU A 19 10.07 -21.51 8.90
CA LEU A 19 9.51 -20.41 8.10
C LEU A 19 9.53 -19.03 8.78
N LEU A 20 10.03 -18.91 10.01
CA LEU A 20 10.16 -17.62 10.69
C LEU A 20 11.46 -16.92 10.29
N VAL A 21 11.41 -15.58 10.30
CA VAL A 21 12.60 -14.73 10.23
C VAL A 21 13.00 -14.41 11.67
N SER A 22 13.96 -15.16 12.20
CA SER A 22 14.38 -15.08 13.61
C SER A 22 15.84 -14.70 13.81
N THR A 23 16.66 -14.71 12.75
CA THR A 23 18.08 -14.30 12.84
C THR A 23 18.38 -13.06 12.00
N PRO A 24 19.43 -12.30 12.34
CA PRO A 24 19.88 -11.16 11.53
C PRO A 24 20.21 -11.53 10.08
N GLU A 25 20.76 -12.72 9.83
CA GLU A 25 21.13 -13.21 8.50
C GLU A 25 19.89 -13.46 7.64
N GLN A 26 18.85 -14.07 8.24
CA GLN A 26 17.55 -14.25 7.59
C GLN A 26 16.89 -12.90 7.31
N GLY A 27 16.96 -11.96 8.25
CA GLY A 27 16.48 -10.59 8.07
C GLY A 27 17.19 -9.87 6.92
N ALA A 28 18.51 -10.02 6.81
CA ALA A 28 19.30 -9.44 5.73
C ALA A 28 18.94 -10.07 4.37
N SER A 29 18.79 -11.39 4.29
CA SER A 29 18.32 -12.08 3.08
C SER A 29 16.92 -11.61 2.65
N HIS A 30 16.00 -11.53 3.60
CA HIS A 30 14.64 -11.04 3.38
C HIS A 30 14.64 -9.58 2.89
N ALA A 31 15.49 -8.71 3.46
CA ALA A 31 15.63 -7.32 3.02
C ALA A 31 16.22 -7.20 1.60
N ARG A 32 17.23 -8.02 1.27
CA ARG A 32 17.79 -8.09 -0.11
C ARG A 32 16.73 -8.51 -1.12
N ALA A 33 15.91 -9.51 -0.77
CA ALA A 33 14.84 -9.98 -1.66
C ALA A 33 13.72 -8.96 -1.87
N LEU A 34 13.41 -8.14 -0.85
CA LEU A 34 12.49 -7.00 -1.02
C LEU A 34 13.05 -5.96 -2.00
N GLY A 35 14.34 -5.63 -1.88
CA GLY A 35 15.02 -4.68 -2.75
C GLY A 35 14.30 -3.32 -2.81
N PRO A 36 14.05 -2.74 -4.01
CA PRO A 36 13.37 -1.46 -4.15
C PRO A 36 11.84 -1.56 -4.10
N HIS A 37 11.29 -2.75 -3.84
CA HIS A 37 9.85 -2.99 -3.86
C HIS A 37 9.20 -2.68 -2.50
N TYR A 38 7.87 -2.62 -2.49
CA TYR A 38 7.08 -2.30 -1.29
C TYR A 38 6.34 -3.51 -0.70
N MET A 39 6.45 -4.67 -1.35
CA MET A 39 5.78 -5.90 -0.95
C MET A 39 6.67 -7.06 -1.34
N LEU A 40 6.80 -8.02 -0.43
CA LEU A 40 7.52 -9.28 -0.63
C LEU A 40 6.59 -10.42 -0.22
N LEU A 41 6.47 -11.44 -1.07
CA LEU A 41 5.77 -12.67 -0.73
C LEU A 41 6.75 -13.69 -0.16
N LEU A 42 6.45 -14.21 1.01
CA LEU A 42 7.22 -15.25 1.68
C LEU A 42 6.59 -16.59 1.34
N ARG A 43 7.32 -17.44 0.63
CA ARG A 43 6.79 -18.71 0.15
C ARG A 43 6.36 -19.60 1.32
N ARG A 44 5.12 -20.10 1.27
CA ARG A 44 4.47 -20.93 2.32
C ARG A 44 4.30 -20.22 3.68
N HIS A 45 4.36 -18.89 3.71
CA HIS A 45 4.21 -18.13 4.95
C HIS A 45 3.20 -16.99 4.81
N GLY A 46 3.53 -15.93 4.07
CA GLY A 46 2.70 -14.73 4.01
C GLY A 46 3.31 -13.61 3.18
N ALA A 47 3.15 -12.38 3.65
CA ALA A 47 3.67 -11.21 2.96
C ALA A 47 4.26 -10.19 3.94
N SER A 48 5.32 -9.52 3.52
CA SER A 48 5.90 -8.37 4.21
C SER A 48 5.68 -7.12 3.35
N LEU A 49 5.27 -6.01 3.97
CA LEU A 49 5.03 -4.75 3.27
C LEU A 49 5.79 -3.59 3.90
N ALA A 50 6.15 -2.64 3.05
CA ALA A 50 6.79 -1.39 3.42
C ALA A 50 6.03 -0.20 2.84
N GLY A 51 6.21 0.98 3.45
CA GLY A 51 5.69 2.25 2.95
C GLY A 51 6.60 3.40 3.38
N LYS A 52 6.50 4.56 2.72
CA LYS A 52 7.27 5.76 3.11
C LYS A 52 6.72 6.43 4.37
N SER A 53 5.53 6.00 4.80
CA SER A 53 4.89 6.39 6.06
C SER A 53 4.04 5.23 6.58
N LEU A 54 3.64 5.29 7.85
CA LEU A 54 2.70 4.33 8.44
C LEU A 54 1.39 4.25 7.64
N ARG A 55 0.81 5.40 7.28
CA ARG A 55 -0.47 5.45 6.54
C ARG A 55 -0.34 4.82 5.16
N GLU A 56 0.77 5.07 4.46
CA GLU A 56 1.05 4.44 3.18
C GLU A 56 1.25 2.92 3.33
N CYS A 57 1.97 2.48 4.38
CA CYS A 57 2.16 1.06 4.65
C CYS A 57 0.82 0.35 4.90
N VAL A 58 -0.04 0.93 5.75
CA VAL A 58 -1.40 0.42 6.01
C VAL A 58 -2.22 0.38 4.73
N PHE A 59 -2.17 1.44 3.92
CA PHE A 59 -2.86 1.48 2.64
C PHE A 59 -2.43 0.34 1.73
N ARG A 60 -1.11 0.14 1.57
CA ARG A 60 -0.55 -0.95 0.76
C ARG A 60 -0.98 -2.30 1.29
N SER A 61 -0.97 -2.52 2.61
CA SER A 61 -1.35 -3.80 3.22
C SER A 61 -2.80 -4.14 2.93
N ILE A 62 -3.73 -3.21 3.17
CA ILE A 62 -5.16 -3.45 2.95
C ILE A 62 -5.46 -3.71 1.48
N TYR A 63 -4.98 -2.84 0.59
CA TYR A 63 -5.28 -2.98 -0.84
C TYR A 63 -4.56 -4.15 -1.49
N SER A 64 -3.37 -4.56 -1.02
CA SER A 64 -2.70 -5.74 -1.58
C SER A 64 -3.45 -7.02 -1.21
N THR A 65 -3.96 -7.15 0.01
CA THR A 65 -4.82 -8.27 0.40
C THR A 65 -6.10 -8.31 -0.43
N ARG A 66 -6.76 -7.16 -0.62
CA ARG A 66 -7.98 -7.08 -1.45
C ARG A 66 -7.70 -7.41 -2.91
N ASN A 67 -6.60 -6.94 -3.47
CA ASN A 67 -6.23 -7.25 -4.83
C ASN A 67 -5.92 -8.74 -5.01
N ALA A 68 -5.27 -9.38 -4.03
CA ALA A 68 -5.03 -10.82 -4.05
C ALA A 68 -6.35 -11.62 -3.99
N GLU A 69 -7.29 -11.23 -3.13
CA GLU A 69 -8.63 -11.83 -3.04
C GLU A 69 -9.40 -11.69 -4.36
N LEU A 70 -9.37 -10.50 -4.97
CA LEU A 70 -10.01 -10.24 -6.26
C LEU A 70 -9.36 -11.04 -7.39
N GLN A 71 -8.03 -11.09 -7.43
CA GLN A 71 -7.29 -11.87 -8.43
C GLN A 71 -7.61 -13.36 -8.32
N LEU A 72 -7.64 -13.91 -7.09
CA LEU A 72 -8.02 -15.30 -6.85
C LEU A 72 -9.44 -15.60 -7.36
N ARG A 73 -10.40 -14.72 -7.09
CA ARG A 73 -11.78 -14.87 -7.58
C ARG A 73 -11.88 -14.73 -9.11
N ALA A 74 -11.15 -13.78 -9.70
CA ALA A 74 -11.14 -13.59 -11.14
C ALA A 74 -10.56 -14.81 -11.86
N MET A 75 -9.52 -15.43 -11.30
CA MET A 75 -8.91 -16.66 -11.83
C MET A 75 -9.86 -17.86 -11.87
N ALA A 76 -10.89 -17.89 -11.00
CA ALA A 76 -11.92 -18.93 -11.05
C ALA A 76 -12.90 -18.74 -12.23
N ILE A 77 -13.01 -17.52 -12.77
CA ILE A 77 -13.89 -17.19 -13.90
C ILE A 77 -13.13 -17.35 -15.22
N GLY A 78 -11.85 -16.99 -15.25
CA GLY A 78 -10.99 -17.09 -16.43
C GLY A 78 -9.61 -16.49 -16.19
N ALA A 79 -8.82 -16.29 -17.24
CA ALA A 79 -7.51 -15.66 -17.13
C ALA A 79 -7.65 -14.12 -17.10
N PRO A 80 -7.39 -13.43 -15.97
CA PRO A 80 -7.46 -11.98 -15.92
C PRO A 80 -6.34 -11.33 -16.72
N GLY A 81 -6.68 -10.33 -17.54
CA GLY A 81 -5.69 -9.48 -18.21
C GLY A 81 -4.96 -8.57 -17.21
N PRO A 82 -3.63 -8.42 -17.30
CA PRO A 82 -2.89 -7.51 -16.44
C PRO A 82 -3.11 -6.05 -16.86
N LEU A 83 -2.84 -5.12 -15.94
CA LEU A 83 -2.71 -3.70 -16.30
C LEU A 83 -1.48 -3.50 -17.19
N SER A 84 -1.60 -2.64 -18.20
CA SER A 84 -0.46 -2.20 -18.99
C SER A 84 0.52 -1.38 -18.12
N PRO A 85 1.81 -1.30 -18.50
CA PRO A 85 2.79 -0.48 -17.76
C PRO A 85 2.36 0.98 -17.56
N GLY A 86 1.75 1.60 -18.59
CA GLY A 86 1.28 2.98 -18.50
C GLY A 86 0.07 3.17 -17.59
N GLU A 87 -0.82 2.18 -17.48
CA GLU A 87 -1.92 2.20 -16.51
C GLU A 87 -1.39 2.04 -15.08
N MET A 88 -0.45 1.12 -14.85
CA MET A 88 0.16 0.92 -13.53
C MET A 88 0.82 2.19 -13.00
N GLU A 89 1.56 2.92 -13.84
CA GLU A 89 2.21 4.17 -13.46
C GLU A 89 1.19 5.25 -13.08
N LYS A 90 0.19 5.49 -13.95
CA LYS A 90 -0.83 6.52 -13.74
C LYS A 90 -1.71 6.23 -12.53
N CYS A 91 -2.22 4.99 -12.41
CA CYS A 91 -3.05 4.57 -11.29
C CYS A 91 -2.25 4.56 -9.99
N GLY A 92 -1.00 4.10 -10.02
CA GLY A 92 -0.10 4.10 -8.86
C GLY A 92 0.12 5.51 -8.32
N GLY A 93 0.49 6.46 -9.19
CA GLY A 93 0.71 7.85 -8.81
C GLY A 93 -0.56 8.55 -8.30
N HIS A 94 -1.73 8.22 -8.85
CA HIS A 94 -3.00 8.75 -8.38
C HIS A 94 -3.41 8.19 -7.01
N ASN A 95 -3.40 6.87 -6.85
CA ASN A 95 -3.88 6.18 -5.65
C ASN A 95 -2.97 6.43 -4.44
N LEU A 96 -1.65 6.43 -4.66
CA LEU A 96 -0.67 6.70 -3.60
C LEU A 96 -0.35 8.20 -3.48
N GLY A 97 -1.02 9.06 -4.26
CA GLY A 97 -0.95 10.50 -4.08
C GLY A 97 -1.53 10.91 -2.71
N PRO A 98 -1.17 12.11 -2.20
CA PRO A 98 -1.51 12.54 -0.85
C PRO A 98 -2.98 12.35 -0.49
N ARG A 99 -3.89 12.62 -1.42
CA ARG A 99 -5.33 12.46 -1.18
C ARG A 99 -5.85 11.04 -1.16
N GLY A 100 -5.28 10.14 -1.97
CA GLY A 100 -5.76 8.76 -2.04
C GLY A 100 -5.52 8.04 -0.71
N VAL A 101 -4.28 8.18 -0.20
CA VAL A 101 -3.88 7.64 1.10
C VAL A 101 -4.68 8.27 2.24
N GLU A 102 -4.80 9.60 2.26
CA GLU A 102 -5.51 10.31 3.34
C GLU A 102 -7.00 10.00 3.38
N ARG A 103 -7.68 9.96 2.23
CA ARG A 103 -9.11 9.61 2.18
C ARG A 103 -9.37 8.19 2.68
N ALA A 104 -8.52 7.25 2.29
CA ALA A 104 -8.64 5.87 2.72
C ALA A 104 -8.39 5.76 4.25
N TRP A 105 -7.39 6.50 4.75
CA TRP A 105 -7.12 6.59 6.18
C TRP A 105 -8.32 7.13 6.98
N GLU A 106 -8.87 8.27 6.59
CA GLU A 106 -10.06 8.86 7.21
C GLU A 106 -11.24 7.88 7.24
N TYR A 107 -11.45 7.15 6.14
CA TYR A 107 -12.48 6.12 6.05
C TYR A 107 -12.25 4.98 7.05
N TRP A 108 -11.03 4.44 7.13
CA TRP A 108 -10.71 3.35 8.05
C TRP A 108 -10.79 3.78 9.51
N VAL A 109 -10.33 4.98 9.85
CA VAL A 109 -10.46 5.54 11.20
C VAL A 109 -11.94 5.71 11.57
N THR A 110 -12.76 6.25 10.65
CA THR A 110 -14.21 6.38 10.87
C THR A 110 -14.87 5.01 11.12
N ARG A 111 -14.47 3.98 10.37
CA ARG A 111 -14.96 2.62 10.58
C ARG A 111 -14.53 2.02 11.91
N LEU A 112 -13.28 2.25 12.31
CA LEU A 112 -12.76 1.80 13.60
C LEU A 112 -13.56 2.43 14.74
N GLN A 113 -13.81 3.74 14.71
CA GLN A 113 -14.61 4.43 15.72
C GLN A 113 -16.02 3.85 15.85
N LYS A 114 -16.67 3.50 14.74
CA LYS A 114 -17.99 2.83 14.76
C LYS A 114 -17.90 1.43 15.37
N ALA A 115 -16.88 0.65 15.03
CA ALA A 115 -16.66 -0.68 15.62
C ALA A 115 -16.43 -0.59 17.13
N GLU A 116 -15.62 0.37 17.58
CA GLU A 116 -15.35 0.59 19.00
C GLU A 116 -16.58 1.07 19.79
N ALA A 117 -17.47 1.84 19.16
CA ALA A 117 -18.75 2.19 19.78
C ALA A 117 -19.60 0.93 20.04
N MET A 118 -19.63 0.00 19.09
CA MET A 118 -20.31 -1.30 19.28
C MET A 118 -19.63 -2.15 20.35
N TRP A 119 -18.29 -2.20 20.37
CA TRP A 119 -17.53 -2.92 21.40
C TRP A 119 -17.75 -2.34 22.78
N GLY A 120 -17.81 -1.01 22.90
CA GLY A 120 -18.14 -0.33 24.15
C GLY A 120 -19.54 -0.68 24.65
N ALA A 121 -20.53 -0.76 23.76
CA ALA A 121 -21.88 -1.23 24.10
C ALA A 121 -21.90 -2.70 24.55
N ALA A 122 -20.93 -3.50 24.10
CA ALA A 122 -20.76 -4.90 24.49
C ALA A 122 -19.81 -5.12 25.69
N GLY A 123 -19.32 -4.06 26.34
CA GLY A 123 -18.42 -4.17 27.50
C GLY A 123 -16.97 -4.58 27.18
N LEU A 124 -16.56 -4.53 25.91
CA LEU A 124 -15.19 -4.86 25.48
C LEU A 124 -14.22 -3.67 25.63
N PRO A 125 -12.90 -3.91 25.73
CA PRO A 125 -11.90 -2.84 25.86
C PRO A 125 -11.94 -1.82 24.72
N ARG A 126 -11.75 -0.53 25.06
CA ARG A 126 -11.66 0.59 24.09
C ARG A 126 -10.29 1.26 24.14
N LEU A 127 -9.76 1.63 22.97
CA LEU A 127 -8.63 2.55 22.88
C LEU A 127 -9.09 3.99 23.17
N LYS A 128 -8.28 4.73 23.94
CA LYS A 128 -8.57 6.12 24.31
C LYS A 128 -8.01 7.08 23.24
N ASP A 129 -8.59 8.29 23.14
CA ASP A 129 -8.10 9.44 22.34
C ASP A 129 -8.11 9.36 20.79
N LEU A 130 -8.70 8.33 20.17
CA LEU A 130 -8.73 8.18 18.70
C LEU A 130 -9.54 9.26 17.95
N GLY A 131 -10.49 9.92 18.60
CA GLY A 131 -11.27 11.02 18.03
C GLY A 131 -10.40 12.18 17.50
N LYS A 132 -9.23 12.39 18.08
CA LYS A 132 -8.28 13.43 17.67
C LYS A 132 -7.54 13.07 16.36
N LEU A 133 -7.39 11.78 16.06
CA LEU A 133 -6.72 11.27 14.86
C LEU A 133 -7.63 11.25 13.62
N ALA A 134 -8.94 11.38 13.82
CA ALA A 134 -9.97 11.20 12.79
C ALA A 134 -10.40 12.48 12.08
N ARG A 135 -9.86 13.64 12.45
CA ARG A 135 -10.27 14.91 11.83
C ARG A 135 -9.97 14.87 10.32
N PRO A 136 -10.97 15.09 9.45
CA PRO A 136 -10.76 15.03 8.02
C PRO A 136 -9.79 16.12 7.59
N GLN A 137 -8.65 15.70 7.08
CA GLN A 137 -7.61 16.55 6.49
C GLN A 137 -7.87 16.78 4.99
N THR A 138 -8.69 15.92 4.37
CA THR A 138 -9.03 16.04 2.94
C THR A 138 -10.23 16.93 2.64
N ALA A 139 -11.02 17.31 3.65
CA ALA A 139 -12.15 18.22 3.49
C ALA A 139 -11.66 19.59 3.00
N GLY A 140 -12.08 20.01 1.81
CA GLY A 140 -11.69 21.28 1.18
C GLY A 140 -10.43 21.23 0.30
N MET A 141 -9.75 20.09 0.16
CA MET A 141 -8.62 19.97 -0.77
C MET A 141 -9.09 19.94 -2.24
N GLY A 142 -8.83 21.01 -3.01
CA GLY A 142 -9.17 21.09 -4.44
C GLY A 142 -8.52 19.99 -5.31
N ALA A 143 -9.12 19.59 -6.44
CA ALA A 143 -8.79 18.42 -7.30
C ALA A 143 -7.28 18.12 -7.53
N ALA A 144 -6.92 16.84 -7.69
CA ALA A 144 -5.51 16.42 -7.84
C ALA A 144 -5.03 16.91 -9.19
N ARG A 145 -4.17 17.94 -9.18
CA ARG A 145 -3.59 18.46 -10.42
C ARG A 145 -2.72 17.35 -11.00
N SER A 146 -3.09 16.91 -12.20
CA SER A 146 -2.31 15.95 -12.97
C SER A 146 -0.88 16.43 -13.14
N ALA A 147 0.10 15.53 -12.98
CA ALA A 147 1.52 15.82 -13.17
C ALA A 147 1.85 16.37 -14.57
N THR A 148 0.98 16.14 -15.57
CA THR A 148 1.12 16.69 -16.93
C THR A 148 1.00 18.22 -17.00
N ALA A 149 0.45 18.90 -15.99
CA ALA A 149 0.33 20.36 -16.01
C ALA A 149 1.66 21.09 -15.74
N ARG A 150 2.68 20.43 -15.17
CA ARG A 150 3.95 21.08 -14.79
C ARG A 150 4.93 21.23 -15.96
N ALA A 151 4.73 20.51 -17.07
CA ALA A 151 5.63 20.53 -18.22
C ALA A 151 5.39 21.72 -19.18
N LYS A 152 4.22 22.37 -19.14
CA LYS A 152 3.89 23.46 -20.09
C LYS A 152 4.39 24.85 -19.70
N SER A 153 4.96 25.06 -18.52
CA SER A 153 5.34 26.41 -18.05
C SER A 153 6.84 26.74 -18.13
N ARG A 154 7.67 25.93 -18.81
CA ARG A 154 9.13 26.14 -18.90
C ARG A 154 9.72 26.24 -20.32
N GLY A 155 8.88 26.50 -21.33
CA GLY A 155 9.34 26.70 -22.72
C GLY A 155 8.90 28.04 -23.27
N GLY A 156 9.58 29.13 -22.91
CA GLY A 156 9.19 30.46 -23.38
C GLY A 156 10.11 31.60 -22.96
N ALA A 157 11.40 31.53 -23.26
CA ALA A 157 12.26 32.71 -23.30
C ALA A 157 13.05 32.69 -24.61
N LYS A 158 12.62 33.56 -25.53
CA LYS A 158 13.14 33.74 -26.89
C LYS A 158 14.61 34.18 -26.87
N ARG A 159 15.44 33.55 -27.70
CA ARG A 159 16.67 34.13 -28.24
C ARG A 159 16.34 35.47 -28.93
N ARG A 160 17.09 36.51 -28.62
CA ARG A 160 17.30 37.65 -29.53
C ARG A 160 18.80 37.90 -29.64
N GLN A 161 19.13 38.29 -30.87
CA GLN A 161 20.44 38.48 -31.48
C GLN A 161 21.29 39.51 -30.75
#